data_AF-A0A5C3PBY9-F1
#
_entry.id   AF-A0A5C3PBY9-F1
#
_cell.length_a   1.000
_cell.length_b   1.000
_cell.length_c   1.000
_cell.angle_alpha   90.00
_cell.angle_beta   90.00
_cell.angle_gamma   90.00
#
_symmetry.space_group_name_H-M   'P 1'
#
loop_
_entity.id
_entity.type
_entity.pdbx_description
1 polymer ?
#
loop_
_entity_poly.entity_id
_entity_poly.type
_entity_poly.pdbx_seq_one_letter_code
_entity_poly.pdbx_strand_id
1 'polypeptide(L)'
;MVKLTTQEVCDIAAQAVRIFSEHDLRSCLFGSIASWLHGLERIPNDVDLVVFTTRYDQEELKQLLVFADRSFYLAPAATPGADYLVLWYDLIHGSSGGRRRRCKVDILLPVNPNLTIPVVPHDFVEWCRGPLPRMPLIPLLLVKLQGWLARRNQDKEAVDAQDVFLLLELAVDRRQHVWQDSLSWMPRSFTEDATGWIDDFIEEYPKTEEAWRQVGFNVCYQGNAGEIDSD
;
A
#
# COMPACT_ATOMS: atom_id res chain seq x y z
N MET A 1 -8.40 -13.87 16.25
CA MET A 1 -7.00 -13.37 16.26
C MET A 1 -6.98 -12.17 17.21
N VAL A 2 -5.99 -12.05 18.11
CA VAL A 2 -5.89 -10.86 18.97
C VAL A 2 -5.43 -9.69 18.09
N LYS A 3 -6.09 -8.54 18.19
CA LYS A 3 -5.75 -7.35 17.40
C LYS A 3 -4.35 -6.85 17.78
N LEU A 4 -3.57 -6.44 16.79
CA LEU A 4 -2.28 -5.79 17.02
C LEU A 4 -2.51 -4.32 17.39
N THR A 5 -1.65 -3.79 18.24
CA THR A 5 -1.58 -2.34 18.47
C THR A 5 -0.80 -1.68 17.33
N THR A 6 -1.07 -0.41 17.08
CA THR A 6 -0.32 0.34 16.05
C THR A 6 1.17 0.39 16.35
N GLN A 7 1.55 0.50 17.63
CA GLN A 7 2.96 0.53 18.04
C GLN A 7 3.66 -0.79 17.67
N GLU A 8 3.04 -1.93 17.96
CA GLU A 8 3.58 -3.24 17.61
C GLU A 8 3.77 -3.39 16.10
N VAL A 9 2.81 -2.94 15.29
CA VAL A 9 2.94 -3.00 13.83
C VAL A 9 4.05 -2.08 13.32
N CYS A 10 4.19 -0.89 13.91
CA CYS A 10 5.28 0.05 13.61
C CYS A 10 6.66 -0.50 14.01
N ASP A 11 6.76 -1.18 15.15
CA ASP A 11 8.01 -1.79 15.62
C ASP A 11 8.47 -2.92 14.67
N ILE A 12 7.52 -3.72 14.18
CA ILE A 12 7.80 -4.78 13.19
C ILE A 12 8.24 -4.18 11.86
N ALA A 13 7.56 -3.13 11.39
CA ALA A 13 7.96 -2.38 10.20
C ALA A 13 9.37 -1.80 10.36
N ALA A 14 9.68 -1.17 11.50
CA ALA A 14 11.00 -0.61 11.78
C ALA A 14 12.09 -1.68 11.79
N GLN A 15 11.80 -2.86 12.36
CA GLN A 15 12.72 -3.99 12.36
C GLN A 15 13.01 -4.49 10.95
N ALA A 16 11.99 -4.67 10.10
CA ALA A 16 12.17 -5.09 8.73
C ALA A 16 12.97 -4.06 7.90
N VAL A 17 12.64 -2.76 8.03
CA VAL A 17 13.37 -1.67 7.37
C VAL A 17 14.83 -1.64 7.80
N ARG A 18 15.11 -1.80 9.10
CA ARG A 18 16.48 -1.86 9.65
C ARG A 18 17.27 -3.01 9.02
N ILE A 19 16.70 -4.22 9.01
CA ILE A 19 17.35 -5.39 8.43
C ILE A 19 17.65 -5.16 6.94
N PHE A 20 16.70 -4.64 6.16
CA PHE A 20 16.98 -4.32 4.76
C PHE A 20 18.09 -3.27 4.61
N SER A 21 18.07 -2.21 5.44
CA SER A 21 19.10 -1.18 5.41
C SER A 21 20.49 -1.72 5.75
N GLU A 22 20.61 -2.69 6.66
CA GLU A 22 21.88 -3.36 7.00
C GLU A 22 22.46 -4.18 5.84
N HIS A 23 21.63 -4.52 4.86
CA HIS A 23 21.99 -5.22 3.63
C HIS A 23 22.07 -4.27 2.41
N ASP A 24 22.15 -2.95 2.64
CA ASP A 24 22.14 -1.92 1.59
C ASP A 24 20.90 -1.96 0.68
N LEU A 25 19.78 -2.44 1.21
CA LEU A 25 18.49 -2.50 0.52
C LEU A 25 17.60 -1.36 0.98
N ARG A 26 17.32 -0.43 0.06
CA ARG A 26 16.33 0.61 0.29
C ARG A 26 14.92 0.01 0.28
N SER A 27 14.09 0.44 1.22
CA SER A 27 12.69 0.08 1.26
C SER A 27 11.83 1.26 1.72
N CYS A 28 10.54 1.21 1.42
CA CYS A 28 9.56 2.09 2.03
C CYS A 28 8.26 1.35 2.31
N LEU A 29 7.53 1.82 3.32
CA LEU A 29 6.20 1.36 3.63
C LEU A 29 5.23 1.81 2.55
N PHE A 30 4.35 0.90 2.17
CA PHE A 30 3.12 1.20 1.44
C PHE A 30 1.93 0.67 2.26
N GLY A 31 0.74 0.60 1.68
CA GLY A 31 -0.35 -0.10 2.34
C GLY A 31 -0.93 0.62 3.56
N SER A 32 -1.47 -0.15 4.50
CA SER A 32 -2.24 0.37 5.64
C SER A 32 -1.41 1.21 6.62
N ILE A 33 -0.13 0.86 6.84
CA ILE A 33 0.78 1.63 7.70
C ILE A 33 1.10 2.98 7.05
N ALA A 34 1.40 3.01 5.75
CA ALA A 34 1.69 4.26 5.07
C ALA A 34 0.50 5.23 5.14
N SER A 35 -0.72 4.72 4.90
CA SER A 35 -1.97 5.47 5.10
C SER A 35 -2.10 6.04 6.51
N TRP A 36 -1.84 5.24 7.54
CA TRP A 36 -1.88 5.68 8.94
C TRP A 36 -0.82 6.74 9.24
N LEU A 37 0.41 6.57 8.74
CA LEU A 37 1.49 7.55 8.90
C LEU A 37 1.12 8.88 8.25
N HIS A 38 0.40 8.86 7.12
CA HIS A 38 -0.16 10.06 6.51
C HIS A 38 -1.29 10.70 7.31
N GLY A 39 -1.78 10.09 8.39
CA GLY A 39 -2.77 10.68 9.29
C GLY A 39 -4.18 10.09 9.17
N LEU A 40 -4.37 9.00 8.42
CA LEU A 40 -5.63 8.27 8.42
C LEU A 40 -5.80 7.47 9.72
N GLU A 41 -7.03 7.35 10.21
CA GLU A 41 -7.31 6.76 11.52
C GLU A 41 -7.30 5.21 11.53
N ARG A 42 -7.37 4.57 10.35
CA ARG A 42 -7.45 3.12 10.25
C ARG A 42 -6.20 2.48 10.84
N ILE A 43 -6.41 1.62 11.85
CA ILE A 43 -5.33 0.89 12.52
C ILE A 43 -4.79 -0.19 11.56
N PRO A 44 -3.48 -0.16 11.24
CA PRO A 44 -2.86 -1.20 10.42
C PRO A 44 -2.82 -2.53 11.16
N ASN A 45 -2.94 -3.65 10.43
CA ASN A 45 -2.88 -5.00 11.01
C ASN A 45 -1.83 -5.90 10.35
N ASP A 46 -1.15 -5.36 9.35
CA ASP A 46 -0.13 -5.97 8.51
C ASP A 46 0.95 -4.93 8.19
N VAL A 47 2.12 -5.42 7.77
CA VAL A 47 3.23 -4.60 7.29
C VAL A 47 3.36 -4.80 5.79
N ASP A 48 3.27 -3.72 5.04
CA ASP A 48 3.39 -3.69 3.58
C ASP A 48 4.65 -2.89 3.22
N LEU A 49 5.66 -3.53 2.61
CA LEU A 49 6.93 -2.92 2.21
C LEU A 49 7.21 -3.06 0.72
N VAL A 50 7.68 -2.00 0.09
CA VAL A 50 8.34 -2.06 -1.22
C VAL A 50 9.84 -2.06 -1.00
N VAL A 51 10.55 -3.03 -1.57
CA VAL A 51 12.02 -3.07 -1.54
C VAL A 51 12.56 -2.74 -2.93
N PHE A 52 13.36 -1.68 -3.02
CA PHE A 52 13.87 -1.17 -4.29
C PHE A 52 15.16 -1.89 -4.69
N THR A 53 15.02 -3.11 -5.22
CA THR A 53 16.15 -3.94 -5.65
C THR A 53 15.85 -4.70 -6.93
N THR A 54 16.92 -5.03 -7.66
CA THR A 54 16.92 -6.00 -8.77
C THR A 54 17.82 -7.20 -8.46
N ARG A 55 18.42 -7.23 -7.27
CA ARG A 55 19.39 -8.27 -6.85
C ARG A 55 18.74 -9.48 -6.19
N TYR A 56 17.53 -9.29 -5.68
CA TYR A 56 16.79 -10.30 -4.94
C TYR A 56 15.37 -10.37 -5.46
N ASP A 57 14.84 -11.59 -5.55
CA ASP A 57 13.41 -11.80 -5.71
C ASP A 57 12.66 -11.70 -4.36
N GLN A 58 11.34 -11.82 -4.42
CA GLN A 58 10.49 -11.67 -3.24
C GLN A 58 10.73 -12.78 -2.19
N GLU A 59 11.01 -14.02 -2.60
CA GLU A 59 11.23 -15.12 -1.68
C GLU A 59 12.60 -15.01 -1.00
N GLU A 60 13.63 -14.59 -1.74
CA GLU A 60 14.95 -14.30 -1.19
C GLU A 60 14.90 -13.18 -0.15
N LEU A 61 14.11 -12.12 -0.39
CA LEU A 61 13.91 -11.04 0.58
C LEU A 61 13.20 -11.52 1.85
N LYS A 62 12.23 -12.43 1.74
CA LYS A 62 11.60 -13.05 2.92
C LYS A 62 12.61 -13.87 3.71
N GLN A 63 13.44 -14.67 3.03
CA GLN A 63 14.48 -15.47 3.67
C GLN A 63 15.52 -14.61 4.38
N LEU A 64 15.88 -13.45 3.82
CA LEU A 64 16.78 -12.49 4.44
C LEU A 64 16.25 -12.03 5.81
N LEU A 65 14.96 -11.68 5.91
CA LEU A 65 14.34 -11.31 7.18
C LEU A 65 14.32 -12.48 8.19
N VAL A 66 13.98 -13.68 7.75
CA VAL A 66 13.96 -14.90 8.59
C VAL A 66 15.36 -15.24 9.12
N PHE A 67 16.39 -15.08 8.28
CA PHE A 67 17.77 -15.36 8.66
C PHE A 67 18.29 -14.33 9.68
N ALA A 68 17.95 -13.05 9.48
CA ALA A 68 18.39 -11.95 10.33
C ALA A 68 17.69 -11.94 11.70
N ASP A 69 16.41 -12.31 11.79
CA ASP A 69 15.63 -12.29 13.03
C ASP A 69 14.62 -13.44 13.09
N ARG A 70 14.80 -14.30 14.12
CA ARG A 70 14.00 -15.52 14.34
C ARG A 70 12.54 -15.26 14.70
N SER A 71 12.18 -14.01 14.98
CA SER A 71 10.79 -13.58 15.13
C SER A 71 10.06 -13.63 13.78
N PHE A 72 10.76 -13.47 12.65
CA PHE A 72 10.22 -13.68 11.32
C PHE A 72 10.23 -15.17 10.97
N TYR A 73 9.14 -15.62 10.34
CA TYR A 73 9.03 -16.99 9.88
C TYR A 73 8.09 -17.11 8.67
N LEU A 74 8.31 -18.16 7.87
CA LEU A 74 7.48 -18.49 6.72
C LEU A 74 6.44 -19.54 7.09
N ALA A 75 5.25 -19.40 6.54
CA ALA A 75 4.19 -20.40 6.63
C ALA A 75 3.47 -20.56 5.28
N PRO A 76 2.97 -21.75 4.94
CA PRO A 76 2.18 -21.94 3.72
C PRO A 76 0.97 -20.99 3.67
N ALA A 77 0.64 -20.53 2.45
CA ALA A 77 -0.58 -19.77 2.22
C ALA A 77 -1.83 -20.58 2.59
N ALA A 78 -2.86 -19.90 3.10
CA ALA A 78 -4.13 -20.55 3.41
C ALA A 78 -4.96 -20.89 2.15
N THR A 79 -4.62 -20.27 1.02
CA THR A 79 -5.29 -20.50 -0.27
C THR A 79 -5.02 -21.92 -0.75
N PRO A 80 -6.06 -22.74 -1.01
CA PRO A 80 -5.87 -24.08 -1.53
C PRO A 80 -5.09 -24.08 -2.84
N GLY A 81 -4.02 -24.88 -2.92
CA GLY A 81 -3.19 -25.01 -4.13
C GLY A 81 -2.19 -23.89 -4.36
N ALA A 82 -2.10 -22.89 -3.48
CA ALA A 82 -1.03 -21.90 -3.53
C ALA A 82 0.32 -22.54 -3.17
N ASP A 83 1.34 -22.26 -3.98
CA ASP A 83 2.72 -22.75 -3.84
C ASP A 83 3.67 -21.74 -3.16
N TYR A 84 3.16 -20.54 -2.81
CA TYR A 84 3.93 -19.49 -2.16
C TYR A 84 3.85 -19.55 -0.63
N LEU A 85 4.90 -19.01 0.01
CA LEU A 85 4.98 -18.87 1.46
C LEU A 85 4.61 -17.44 1.89
N VAL A 86 3.86 -17.35 2.98
CA VAL A 86 3.51 -16.08 3.63
C VAL A 86 4.50 -15.80 4.74
N LEU A 87 5.06 -14.59 4.74
CA LEU A 87 5.94 -14.13 5.81
C LEU A 87 5.12 -13.58 6.97
N TRP A 88 5.47 -14.04 8.17
CA TRP A 88 4.85 -13.65 9.42
C TRP A 88 5.92 -13.20 10.41
N TYR A 89 5.54 -12.30 11.31
CA TYR A 89 6.31 -11.93 12.50
C TYR A 89 5.57 -12.36 13.77
N ASP A 90 6.27 -13.04 14.68
CA ASP A 90 5.71 -13.53 15.94
C ASP A 90 5.96 -12.55 17.10
N LEU A 91 4.88 -12.16 17.80
CA LEU A 91 4.99 -11.30 18.98
C LEU A 91 5.06 -12.17 20.24
N ILE A 92 6.28 -12.62 20.55
CA ILE A 92 6.59 -13.53 21.66
C ILE A 92 6.06 -13.01 23.02
N HIS A 93 6.08 -11.68 23.22
CA HIS A 93 5.74 -11.05 24.50
C HIS A 93 4.25 -10.69 24.69
N GLY A 94 3.38 -11.05 23.74
CA GLY A 94 1.95 -10.70 23.76
C GLY A 94 1.01 -11.82 24.23
N SER A 95 1.55 -12.86 24.88
CA SER A 95 0.85 -14.11 25.20
C SER A 95 -0.17 -13.98 26.34
N SER A 96 -1.17 -13.10 26.18
CA SER A 96 -2.37 -13.08 27.01
C SER A 96 -3.22 -14.32 26.67
N GLY A 97 -3.00 -15.44 27.36
CA GLY A 97 -3.88 -16.61 27.31
C GLY A 97 -3.64 -17.61 26.17
N GLY A 98 -2.39 -17.81 25.75
CA GLY A 98 -2.00 -18.93 24.86
C GLY A 98 -2.34 -18.78 23.38
N ARG A 99 -2.90 -17.64 22.94
CA ARG A 99 -3.11 -17.33 21.51
C ARG A 99 -1.90 -16.59 20.95
N ARG A 100 -1.18 -17.23 20.03
CA ARG A 100 -0.05 -16.65 19.29
C ARG A 100 -0.50 -15.38 18.55
N ARG A 101 0.19 -14.27 18.79
CA ARG A 101 -0.06 -12.98 18.12
C ARG A 101 0.96 -12.85 17.00
N ARG A 102 0.47 -12.70 15.78
CA ARG A 102 1.32 -12.66 14.59
C ARG A 102 0.90 -11.53 13.67
N CYS A 103 1.88 -10.90 13.03
CA CYS A 103 1.68 -9.87 12.01
C CYS A 103 2.07 -10.45 10.65
N LYS A 104 1.23 -10.24 9.64
CA LYS A 104 1.62 -10.55 8.26
C LYS A 104 2.59 -9.47 7.78
N VAL A 105 3.61 -9.86 7.02
CA VAL A 105 4.57 -8.96 6.41
C VAL A 105 4.61 -9.24 4.91
N ASP A 106 4.08 -8.33 4.11
CA ASP A 106 4.06 -8.40 2.66
C ASP A 106 5.19 -7.55 2.09
N ILE A 107 6.00 -8.17 1.23
CA ILE A 107 7.12 -7.54 0.53
C ILE A 107 6.77 -7.51 -0.94
N LEU A 108 6.81 -6.33 -1.55
CA LEU A 108 6.68 -6.13 -2.99
C LEU A 108 7.98 -5.57 -3.58
N LEU A 109 8.17 -5.84 -4.86
CA LEU A 109 9.21 -5.23 -5.69
C LEU A 109 8.55 -4.23 -6.64
N PRO A 110 9.25 -3.18 -7.10
CA PRO A 110 8.74 -2.25 -8.12
C PRO A 110 8.33 -2.95 -9.42
N VAL A 111 9.11 -3.95 -9.82
CA VAL A 111 8.77 -4.85 -10.92
C VAL A 111 7.84 -5.92 -10.36
N ASN A 112 6.53 -5.70 -10.51
CA ASN A 112 5.50 -6.61 -10.05
C ASN A 112 4.45 -6.80 -11.17
N PRO A 113 4.10 -8.05 -11.53
CA PRO A 113 3.19 -8.32 -12.63
C PRO A 113 1.74 -7.87 -12.36
N ASN A 114 1.37 -7.68 -11.08
CA ASN A 114 0.02 -7.39 -10.64
C ASN A 114 -0.17 -5.93 -10.20
N LEU A 115 0.91 -5.20 -9.93
CA LEU A 115 0.89 -3.83 -9.44
C LEU A 115 2.06 -3.04 -10.03
N THR A 116 1.76 -1.97 -10.76
CA THR A 116 2.79 -1.03 -11.18
C THR A 116 3.15 -0.14 -9.98
N ILE A 117 4.38 -0.25 -9.50
CA ILE A 117 4.86 0.54 -8.35
C ILE A 117 6.03 1.41 -8.81
N PRO A 118 5.94 2.75 -8.73
CA PRO A 118 7.02 3.61 -9.15
C PRO A 118 8.22 3.48 -8.21
N VAL A 119 9.44 3.50 -8.77
CA VAL A 119 10.67 3.51 -7.97
C VAL A 119 10.82 4.88 -7.31
N VAL A 120 10.57 4.95 -6.01
CA VAL A 120 10.72 6.19 -5.25
C VAL A 120 12.21 6.50 -5.08
N PRO A 121 12.71 7.64 -5.60
CA PRO A 121 14.10 8.03 -5.39
C PRO A 121 14.33 8.32 -3.92
N HIS A 122 15.57 8.12 -3.47
CA HIS A 122 15.93 8.21 -2.06
C HIS A 122 15.49 9.54 -1.41
N ASP A 123 15.71 10.65 -2.12
CA ASP A 123 15.46 12.00 -1.60
C ASP A 123 13.97 12.34 -1.47
N PHE A 124 13.10 11.51 -2.05
CA PHE A 124 11.64 11.67 -2.01
C PHE A 124 10.95 10.61 -1.14
N VAL A 125 11.70 9.70 -0.51
CA VAL A 125 11.15 8.85 0.53
C VAL A 125 10.83 9.72 1.75
N GLU A 126 9.56 9.71 2.18
CA GLU A 126 9.16 10.50 3.34
C GLU A 126 9.49 9.73 4.62
N TRP A 127 10.13 10.41 5.58
CA TRP A 127 10.44 9.85 6.88
C TRP A 127 9.50 10.42 7.93
N CYS A 128 8.78 9.58 8.67
CA CYS A 128 7.86 10.03 9.71
C CYS A 128 7.90 9.14 10.95
N ARG A 129 7.85 9.74 12.13
CA ARG A 129 7.85 9.06 13.44
C ARG A 129 8.91 7.95 13.55
N GLY A 130 10.19 8.32 13.54
CA GLY A 130 11.31 7.39 13.68
C GLY A 130 11.84 6.86 12.33
N PRO A 131 12.41 5.64 12.28
CA PRO A 131 13.09 5.11 11.09
C PRO A 131 12.11 4.48 10.09
N LEU A 132 10.92 5.06 9.92
CA LEU A 132 9.88 4.52 9.05
C LEU A 132 9.82 5.32 7.73
N PRO A 133 10.47 4.83 6.66
CA PRO A 133 10.31 5.37 5.32
C PRO A 133 8.91 5.02 4.82
N ARG A 134 8.18 5.99 4.26
CA ARG A 134 6.88 5.76 3.62
C ARG A 134 6.87 6.28 2.19
N MET A 135 6.05 5.65 1.37
CA MET A 135 5.73 6.12 0.03
C MET A 135 5.03 7.50 0.10
N PRO A 136 5.36 8.46 -0.78
CA PRO A 136 4.66 9.73 -0.87
C PRO A 136 3.16 9.55 -1.16
N LEU A 137 2.34 10.51 -0.73
CA LEU A 137 0.88 10.36 -0.69
C LEU A 137 0.25 10.04 -2.06
N ILE A 138 0.64 10.76 -3.12
CA ILE A 138 0.07 10.57 -4.46
C ILE A 138 0.44 9.19 -5.04
N PRO A 139 1.72 8.76 -5.08
CA PRO A 139 2.06 7.38 -5.43
C PRO A 139 1.33 6.33 -4.58
N LEU A 140 1.19 6.56 -3.26
CA LEU A 140 0.45 5.65 -2.37
C LEU A 140 -1.03 5.53 -2.77
N LEU A 141 -1.69 6.65 -3.05
CA LEU A 141 -3.07 6.71 -3.54
C LEU A 141 -3.24 5.89 -4.83
N LEU A 142 -2.35 6.07 -5.81
CA LEU A 142 -2.43 5.36 -7.09
C LEU A 142 -2.12 3.86 -6.97
N VAL A 143 -1.22 3.46 -6.07
CA VAL A 143 -0.97 2.04 -5.77
C VAL A 143 -2.16 1.40 -5.05
N LYS A 144 -2.83 2.13 -4.14
CA LYS A 144 -4.06 1.67 -3.48
C LYS A 144 -5.21 1.51 -4.47
N LEU A 145 -5.33 2.42 -5.43
CA LEU A 145 -6.31 2.36 -6.51
C LEU A 145 -6.14 1.10 -7.36
N GLN A 146 -4.91 0.77 -7.78
CA GLN A 146 -4.64 -0.50 -8.46
C GLN A 146 -4.97 -1.72 -7.58
N GLY A 147 -4.70 -1.63 -6.27
CA GLY A 147 -5.07 -2.67 -5.32
C GLY A 147 -6.57 -2.92 -5.24
N TRP A 148 -7.37 -1.85 -5.30
CA TRP A 148 -8.83 -1.94 -5.41
C TRP A 148 -9.25 -2.58 -6.75
N LEU A 149 -8.71 -2.13 -7.89
CA LEU A 149 -9.00 -2.71 -9.21
C LEU A 149 -8.76 -4.22 -9.25
N ALA A 150 -7.60 -4.66 -8.75
CA ALA A 150 -7.22 -6.07 -8.75
C ALA A 150 -8.13 -6.94 -7.86
N ARG A 151 -8.84 -6.32 -6.90
CA ARG A 151 -9.75 -6.97 -5.97
C ARG A 151 -11.20 -6.55 -6.15
N ARG A 152 -11.52 -5.88 -7.25
CA ARG A 152 -12.88 -5.54 -7.64
C ARG A 152 -13.71 -6.82 -7.73
N ASN A 153 -14.87 -6.84 -7.09
CA ASN A 153 -15.75 -7.99 -6.92
C ASN A 153 -15.21 -9.11 -6.00
N GLN A 154 -14.23 -8.84 -5.15
CA GLN A 154 -13.72 -9.79 -4.15
C GLN A 154 -14.03 -9.34 -2.72
N ASP A 155 -13.87 -10.26 -1.78
CA ASP A 155 -13.91 -9.95 -0.36
C ASP A 155 -12.89 -8.84 -0.04
N LYS A 156 -13.35 -7.78 0.65
CA LYS A 156 -12.62 -6.55 1.05
C LYS A 156 -12.57 -5.40 0.04
N GLU A 157 -13.23 -5.51 -1.11
CA GLU A 157 -13.34 -4.39 -2.07
C GLU A 157 -13.77 -3.08 -1.39
N ALA A 158 -14.81 -3.12 -0.55
CA ALA A 158 -15.30 -1.94 0.17
C ALA A 158 -14.24 -1.30 1.09
N VAL A 159 -13.32 -2.10 1.65
CA VAL A 159 -12.23 -1.57 2.48
C VAL A 159 -11.18 -0.89 1.62
N ASP A 160 -10.88 -1.44 0.45
CA ASP A 160 -9.93 -0.84 -0.49
C ASP A 160 -10.48 0.43 -1.14
N ALA A 161 -11.77 0.45 -1.49
CA ALA A 161 -12.45 1.64 -1.97
C ALA A 161 -12.46 2.76 -0.92
N GLN A 162 -12.72 2.42 0.35
CA GLN A 162 -12.65 3.39 1.44
C GLN A 162 -11.23 3.92 1.66
N ASP A 163 -10.19 3.09 1.57
CA ASP A 163 -8.80 3.53 1.66
C ASP A 163 -8.46 4.53 0.53
N VAL A 164 -8.88 4.24 -0.71
CA VAL A 164 -8.69 5.15 -1.86
C VAL A 164 -9.42 6.47 -1.63
N PHE A 165 -10.69 6.40 -1.21
CA PHE A 165 -11.49 7.59 -0.93
C PHE A 165 -10.84 8.50 0.12
N LEU A 166 -10.41 7.94 1.26
CA LEU A 166 -9.79 8.72 2.34
C LEU A 166 -8.43 9.30 1.94
N LEU A 167 -7.63 8.56 1.16
CA LEU A 167 -6.36 9.08 0.65
C LEU A 167 -6.56 10.19 -0.39
N LEU A 168 -7.61 10.09 -1.21
CA LEU A 168 -7.99 11.11 -2.17
C LEU A 168 -8.44 12.40 -1.47
N GLU A 169 -9.33 12.31 -0.48
CA GLU A 169 -9.73 13.47 0.34
C GLU A 169 -8.52 14.11 1.02
N LEU A 170 -7.63 13.29 1.59
CA LEU A 170 -6.42 13.79 2.24
C LEU A 170 -5.48 14.51 1.26
N ALA A 171 -5.37 14.03 0.02
CA ALA A 171 -4.57 14.69 -1.01
C ALA A 171 -5.17 16.05 -1.39
N VAL A 172 -6.49 16.11 -1.54
CA VAL A 172 -7.23 17.37 -1.78
C VAL A 172 -7.03 18.36 -0.63
N ASP A 173 -7.25 17.94 0.62
CA ASP A 173 -7.10 18.78 1.81
C ASP A 173 -5.68 19.35 1.94
N ARG A 174 -4.68 18.55 1.56
CA ARG A 174 -3.26 18.96 1.56
C ARG A 174 -2.85 19.72 0.31
N ARG A 175 -3.76 19.92 -0.64
CA ARG A 175 -3.49 20.53 -1.96
C ARG A 175 -2.32 19.85 -2.67
N GLN A 176 -2.22 18.54 -2.54
CA GLN A 176 -1.24 17.73 -3.26
C GLN A 176 -1.85 17.31 -4.59
N HIS A 177 -1.07 17.46 -5.66
CA HIS A 177 -1.48 17.08 -7.01
C HIS A 177 -0.32 16.43 -7.75
N VAL A 178 -0.66 15.61 -8.74
CA VAL A 178 0.29 14.73 -9.43
C VAL A 178 1.39 15.49 -10.18
N TRP A 179 1.13 16.74 -10.56
CA TRP A 179 2.06 17.62 -11.30
C TRP A 179 2.95 18.51 -10.42
N GLN A 180 3.02 18.28 -9.10
CA GLN A 180 3.93 19.04 -8.23
C GLN A 180 5.39 18.69 -8.52
N ASP A 181 6.29 19.66 -8.38
CA ASP A 181 7.73 19.47 -8.58
C ASP A 181 8.30 18.34 -7.71
N SER A 182 7.77 18.16 -6.49
CA SER A 182 8.14 17.07 -5.59
C SER A 182 7.78 15.67 -6.10
N LEU A 183 7.02 15.57 -7.19
CA LEU A 183 6.60 14.34 -7.85
C LEU A 183 7.10 14.26 -9.30
N SER A 184 7.94 15.20 -9.76
CA SER A 184 8.45 15.21 -11.14
C SER A 184 9.30 13.98 -11.51
N TRP A 185 9.75 13.23 -10.49
CA TRP A 185 10.47 11.96 -10.65
C TRP A 185 9.55 10.80 -11.02
N MET A 186 8.24 10.94 -10.83
CA MET A 186 7.29 9.87 -11.08
C MET A 186 7.19 9.61 -12.59
N PRO A 187 7.23 8.34 -13.05
CA PRO A 187 7.14 8.05 -14.47
C PRO A 187 5.87 8.62 -15.09
N ARG A 188 6.00 9.26 -16.25
CA ARG A 188 4.86 9.82 -16.97
C ARG A 188 3.84 8.75 -17.35
N SER A 189 4.31 7.60 -17.79
CA SER A 189 3.46 6.44 -18.11
C SER A 189 2.63 6.00 -16.91
N PHE A 190 3.19 6.01 -15.70
CA PHE A 190 2.45 5.67 -14.49
C PHE A 190 1.29 6.64 -14.21
N THR A 191 1.48 7.93 -14.52
CA THR A 191 0.44 8.95 -14.39
C THR A 191 -0.60 8.86 -15.50
N GLU A 192 -0.16 8.56 -16.72
CA GLU A 192 -1.04 8.37 -17.88
C GLU A 192 -1.93 7.13 -17.68
N ASP A 193 -1.35 6.00 -17.28
CA ASP A 193 -2.05 4.75 -16.97
C ASP A 193 -3.07 4.93 -15.83
N ALA A 194 -2.74 5.76 -14.83
CA ALA A 194 -3.63 6.07 -13.72
C ALA A 194 -4.96 6.68 -14.16
N THR A 195 -5.03 7.34 -15.32
CA THR A 195 -6.30 7.88 -15.84
C THR A 195 -7.32 6.78 -16.05
N GLY A 196 -6.93 5.65 -16.68
CA GLY A 196 -7.84 4.53 -16.89
C GLY A 196 -8.30 3.88 -15.58
N TRP A 197 -7.40 3.80 -14.59
CA TRP A 197 -7.76 3.28 -13.26
C TRP A 197 -8.75 4.18 -12.53
N ILE A 198 -8.62 5.50 -12.71
CA ILE A 198 -9.49 6.49 -12.11
C ILE A 198 -10.86 6.45 -12.79
N ASP A 199 -10.92 6.29 -14.13
CA ASP A 199 -12.18 6.17 -14.85
C ASP A 199 -12.99 4.97 -14.33
N ASP A 200 -12.37 3.80 -14.18
CA ASP A 200 -12.99 2.60 -13.58
C ASP A 200 -13.54 2.87 -12.17
N PHE A 201 -12.81 3.65 -11.36
CA PHE A 201 -13.23 3.99 -9.99
C PHE A 201 -14.37 5.01 -9.97
N ILE A 202 -14.33 6.00 -10.86
CA ILE A 202 -15.40 6.99 -11.01
C ILE A 202 -16.68 6.35 -11.50
N GLU A 203 -16.62 5.31 -12.35
CA GLU A 203 -17.81 4.56 -12.75
C GLU A 203 -18.59 4.00 -11.56
N GLU A 204 -17.90 3.50 -10.54
CA GLU A 204 -18.53 2.99 -9.31
C GLU A 204 -18.78 4.06 -8.26
N TYR A 205 -17.90 5.06 -8.19
CA TYR A 205 -17.95 6.14 -7.20
C TYR A 205 -17.97 7.53 -7.89
N PRO A 206 -19.03 7.90 -8.62
CA PRO A 206 -19.06 9.12 -9.45
C PRO A 206 -18.82 10.41 -8.66
N LYS A 207 -19.18 10.42 -7.37
CA LYS A 207 -18.98 11.57 -6.48
C LYS A 207 -17.50 11.94 -6.24
N THR A 208 -16.57 11.07 -6.63
CA THR A 208 -15.13 11.31 -6.44
C THR A 208 -14.46 12.06 -7.60
N GLU A 209 -15.17 12.23 -8.73
CA GLU A 209 -14.65 12.87 -9.95
C GLU A 209 -13.99 14.23 -9.70
N GLU A 210 -14.66 15.11 -8.96
CA GLU A 210 -14.14 16.45 -8.68
C GLU A 210 -12.86 16.42 -7.82
N ALA A 211 -12.76 15.48 -6.90
CA ALA A 211 -11.55 15.31 -6.08
C ALA A 211 -10.36 14.83 -6.94
N TRP A 212 -10.59 13.92 -7.90
CA TRP A 212 -9.55 13.51 -8.85
C TRP A 212 -9.05 14.65 -9.73
N ARG A 213 -9.96 15.55 -10.15
CA ARG A 213 -9.60 16.79 -10.86
C ARG A 213 -8.72 17.70 -10.02
N GLN A 214 -9.04 17.86 -8.75
CA GLN A 214 -8.25 18.69 -7.82
C GLN A 214 -6.85 18.10 -7.56
N VAL A 215 -6.70 16.78 -7.60
CA VAL A 215 -5.41 16.07 -7.54
C VAL A 215 -4.66 16.09 -8.90
N GLY A 216 -5.25 16.70 -9.93
CA GLY A 216 -4.59 17.03 -11.19
C GLY A 216 -4.89 16.08 -12.36
N PHE A 217 -5.85 15.17 -12.22
CA PHE A 217 -6.25 14.28 -13.31
C PHE A 217 -7.34 14.91 -14.17
N ASN A 218 -7.24 14.74 -15.49
CA ASN A 218 -8.24 15.23 -16.43
C ASN A 218 -9.24 14.12 -16.76
N VAL A 219 -10.25 13.95 -15.90
CA VAL A 219 -11.27 12.90 -15.98
C VAL A 219 -12.66 13.51 -16.05
N CYS A 220 -13.58 12.81 -16.72
CA CYS A 220 -14.97 13.22 -16.90
C CYS A 220 -15.89 12.00 -16.81
N TYR A 221 -16.80 11.97 -15.83
CA TYR A 221 -17.81 10.92 -15.80
C TYR A 221 -18.84 11.15 -16.90
N GLN A 222 -18.86 10.27 -17.90
CA GLN A 222 -19.92 10.23 -18.90
C GLN A 222 -21.00 9.27 -18.39
N GLY A 223 -21.79 9.70 -17.42
CA GLY A 223 -22.92 8.90 -16.94
C GLY A 223 -23.81 8.47 -18.10
N ASN A 224 -24.35 7.24 -18.04
CA ASN A 224 -25.36 6.81 -18.99
C ASN A 224 -26.53 7.79 -18.96
N ALA A 225 -26.70 8.55 -20.03
CA ALA A 225 -27.93 9.28 -20.33
C ALA A 225 -29.01 8.26 -20.72
N GLY A 226 -29.46 7.46 -19.75
CA GLY A 226 -30.47 6.43 -19.92
C GLY A 226 -31.44 6.44 -18.74
N GLU A 227 -32.71 6.63 -19.06
CA GLU A 227 -33.89 6.57 -18.19
C GLU A 227 -34.11 7.76 -17.24
N ILE A 228 -34.46 8.89 -17.86
CA ILE A 228 -35.60 9.67 -17.35
C ILE A 228 -36.83 8.79 -17.62
N ASP A 229 -37.26 8.03 -16.63
CA ASP A 229 -38.59 7.42 -16.65
C ASP A 229 -39.61 8.56 -16.55
N SER A 230 -40.20 8.88 -17.70
CA SER A 230 -41.46 9.59 -17.79
C SER A 230 -42.56 8.55 -17.91
N ASP A 231 -43.25 8.30 -16.79
CA ASP A 231 -44.72 8.27 -16.67
C ASP A 231 -45.16 8.31 -15.21
#